data_AF-A0A1Y2AW56-F1
#
_entry.id   AF-A0A1Y2AW56-F1
#
_cell.length_a   1.000
_cell.length_b   1.000
_cell.length_c   1.000
_cell.angle_alpha   90.00
_cell.angle_beta   90.00
_cell.angle_gamma   90.00
#
_symmetry.space_group_name_H-M   'P 1'
#
loop_
_entity.id
_entity.type
_entity.pdbx_description
1 polymer ?
#
loop_
_entity_poly.entity_id
_entity_poly.type
_entity_poly.pdbx_seq_one_letter_code
_entity_poly.pdbx_strand_id
1 'polypeptide(L)'
;MDDLKKPLKENTGTESKPTNSGNPTSIRQKVSELIEEIKIFLVSGEAQRRFLSLFIFFIILFAMLVFSILGYCLFYFLYIPQIAHSLPVYFQYYNNIEQPTAEVDLSLNSWRQNGILTGGQYYNVLMELNVPDSKHNYDLGNFMINLTFKNSLNETVAYSSRPCIVKYKSFIQKNVESIVKSVPNFFEVTQESQTIFLPLIESYMEDEEVSTTKAVLTLSTKELHLNSAKLNFEARFHGLRYYMYHWKLLTAVLLISIFMFWEIVVTFLLWRSVLRLIKDAVEKDK
;
A
#
# COMPACT_ATOMS: atom_id res chain seq x y z
N MET A 1 8.15 61.68 76.32
CA MET A 1 8.46 60.37 76.92
C MET A 1 7.12 59.74 77.23
N ASP A 2 6.83 58.66 76.51
CA ASP A 2 6.02 57.52 76.90
C ASP A 2 4.53 57.64 77.32
N ASP A 3 3.81 56.70 76.71
CA ASP A 3 2.67 55.92 77.18
C ASP A 3 1.26 56.56 77.25
N LEU A 4 0.35 56.16 76.33
CA LEU A 4 -0.49 54.93 76.33
C LEU A 4 -1.62 54.98 77.39
N LYS A 5 -2.90 54.97 76.97
CA LYS A 5 -3.67 53.75 76.61
C LYS A 5 -5.21 53.90 76.80
N LYS A 6 -5.94 53.61 75.69
CA LYS A 6 -7.26 52.91 75.57
C LYS A 6 -8.57 53.57 76.09
N PRO A 7 -9.79 53.10 75.71
CA PRO A 7 -10.13 51.83 75.02
C PRO A 7 -11.15 51.84 73.84
N LEU A 8 -11.12 50.66 73.19
CA LEU A 8 -11.99 49.91 72.25
C LEU A 8 -13.52 50.05 72.28
N LYS A 9 -14.11 49.98 71.08
CA LYS A 9 -15.29 49.18 70.61
C LYS A 9 -15.46 49.48 69.10
N GLU A 10 -15.93 48.65 68.18
CA GLU A 10 -16.50 47.30 68.09
C GLU A 10 -16.55 47.01 66.55
N ASN A 11 -16.26 45.79 66.11
CA ASN A 11 -16.01 45.46 64.69
C ASN A 11 -16.99 44.39 64.22
N THR A 12 -17.66 44.62 63.09
CA THR A 12 -18.09 43.57 62.15
C THR A 12 -18.20 44.19 60.77
N GLY A 13 -17.31 43.78 59.87
CA GLY A 13 -17.26 44.20 58.48
C GLY A 13 -18.06 43.30 57.54
N THR A 14 -18.36 43.83 56.37
CA THR A 14 -18.69 43.05 55.16
C THR A 14 -18.09 43.81 53.98
N GLU A 15 -17.16 43.16 53.27
CA GLU A 15 -16.52 43.67 52.06
C GLU A 15 -17.47 43.61 50.86
N SER A 16 -17.49 44.68 50.06
CA SER A 16 -17.90 44.64 48.66
C SER A 16 -16.93 45.46 47.82
N LYS A 17 -16.25 44.77 46.90
CA LYS A 17 -15.30 45.23 45.89
C LYS A 17 -16.01 46.10 44.81
N PRO A 18 -15.45 47.23 44.35
CA PRO A 18 -15.95 47.88 43.14
C PRO A 18 -15.09 47.55 41.90
N THR A 19 -15.83 47.34 40.82
CA THR A 19 -15.48 47.09 39.43
C THR A 19 -14.90 48.35 38.78
N ASN A 20 -13.75 48.26 38.09
CA ASN A 20 -13.18 49.37 37.33
C ASN A 20 -13.54 49.24 35.84
N SER A 21 -14.35 50.17 35.34
CA SER A 21 -14.82 50.29 33.96
C SER A 21 -13.73 50.93 33.09
N GLY A 22 -13.09 50.13 32.23
CA GLY A 22 -12.13 50.61 31.24
C GLY A 22 -12.83 51.31 30.07
N ASN A 23 -12.53 52.58 29.87
CA ASN A 23 -13.10 53.45 28.84
C ASN A 23 -12.85 52.90 27.41
N PRO A 24 -13.89 52.68 26.57
CA PRO A 24 -13.78 52.01 25.26
C PRO A 24 -13.01 52.81 24.20
N THR A 25 -12.79 54.11 24.41
CA THR A 25 -12.02 54.99 23.53
C THR A 25 -10.51 54.72 23.61
N SER A 26 -9.97 54.40 24.79
CA SER A 26 -8.53 54.12 24.97
C SER A 26 -8.10 52.81 24.33
N ILE A 27 -8.96 51.78 24.38
CA ILE A 27 -8.69 50.48 23.77
C ILE A 27 -8.75 50.61 22.24
N ARG A 28 -9.73 51.34 21.71
CA ARG A 28 -9.84 51.58 20.27
C ARG A 28 -8.65 52.38 19.72
N GLN A 29 -8.18 53.40 20.46
CA GLN A 29 -6.98 54.15 20.07
C GLN A 29 -5.71 53.29 20.10
N LYS A 30 -5.53 52.49 21.15
CA LYS A 30 -4.37 51.60 21.26
C LYS A 30 -4.38 50.50 20.20
N VAL A 31 -5.58 49.99 19.85
CA VAL A 31 -5.77 49.05 18.75
C VAL A 31 -5.50 49.72 17.40
N SER A 32 -5.92 50.97 17.18
CA SER A 32 -5.63 51.67 15.93
C SER A 32 -4.15 52.02 15.77
N GLU A 33 -3.46 52.39 16.85
CA GLU A 33 -2.01 52.63 16.85
C GLU A 33 -1.24 51.35 16.53
N LEU A 34 -1.61 50.21 17.13
CA LEU A 34 -1.03 48.91 16.80
C LEU A 34 -1.28 48.52 15.33
N ILE A 35 -2.48 48.83 14.79
CA ILE A 35 -2.80 48.54 13.38
C ILE A 35 -1.99 49.44 12.43
N GLU A 36 -1.77 50.71 12.77
CA GLU A 36 -0.93 51.62 11.99
C GLU A 36 0.55 51.25 12.05
N GLU A 37 1.08 50.89 13.21
CA GLU A 37 2.44 50.37 13.36
C GLU A 37 2.64 49.08 12.54
N ILE A 38 1.67 48.16 12.57
CA ILE A 38 1.69 46.94 11.75
C ILE A 38 1.64 47.27 10.27
N LYS A 39 0.84 48.27 9.85
CA LYS A 39 0.79 48.75 8.46
C LYS A 39 2.12 49.35 8.01
N ILE A 40 2.73 50.22 8.80
CA ILE A 40 4.02 50.87 8.48
C ILE A 40 5.13 49.81 8.44
N PHE A 41 5.10 48.84 9.36
CA PHE A 41 6.01 47.70 9.34
C PHE A 41 5.85 46.84 8.07
N LEU A 42 4.61 46.54 7.66
CA LEU A 42 4.31 45.81 6.41
C LEU A 42 4.68 46.60 5.13
N VAL A 43 4.61 47.93 5.17
CA VAL A 43 4.87 48.83 4.03
C VAL A 43 6.36 49.24 3.94
N SER A 44 7.18 48.92 4.94
CA SER A 44 8.62 49.17 4.88
C SER A 44 9.29 48.32 3.77
N GLY A 45 10.15 48.96 2.96
CA GLY A 45 10.81 48.29 1.83
C GLY A 45 11.68 47.09 2.23
N GLU A 46 12.16 47.07 3.48
CA GLU A 46 12.91 45.93 4.04
C GLU A 46 12.00 44.77 4.45
N ALA A 47 10.82 45.04 5.04
CA ALA A 47 9.85 44.00 5.34
C ALA A 47 9.25 43.39 4.07
N GLN A 48 9.00 44.19 3.03
CA GLN A 48 8.54 43.69 1.73
C GLN A 48 9.56 42.75 1.09
N ARG A 49 10.86 43.07 1.14
CA ARG A 49 11.93 42.17 0.64
C ARG A 49 12.02 40.88 1.45
N ARG A 50 11.92 40.95 2.78
CA ARG A 50 11.91 39.74 3.64
C ARG A 50 10.68 38.88 3.39
N PHE A 51 9.50 39.49 3.27
CA PHE A 51 8.26 38.79 2.96
C PHE A 51 8.33 38.13 1.58
N LEU A 52 8.80 38.85 0.56
CA LEU A 52 8.99 38.30 -0.79
C LEU A 52 9.99 37.13 -0.77
N SER A 53 11.11 37.27 -0.03
CA SER A 53 12.09 36.19 0.10
C SER A 53 11.52 34.96 0.81
N LEU A 54 10.73 35.15 1.87
CA LEU A 54 10.06 34.05 2.56
C LEU A 54 9.01 33.41 1.65
N PHE A 55 8.25 34.19 0.92
CA PHE A 55 7.25 33.70 -0.02
C PHE A 55 7.88 32.86 -1.13
N ILE A 56 8.97 33.35 -1.74
CA ILE A 56 9.75 32.59 -2.73
C ILE A 56 10.33 31.32 -2.09
N PHE A 57 10.85 31.40 -0.86
CA PHE A 57 11.36 30.23 -0.14
C PHE A 57 10.28 29.17 0.07
N PHE A 58 9.06 29.56 0.47
CA PHE A 58 7.94 28.64 0.61
C PHE A 58 7.49 28.04 -0.72
N ILE A 59 7.51 28.80 -1.82
CA ILE A 59 7.23 28.28 -3.17
C ILE A 59 8.26 27.22 -3.55
N ILE A 60 9.55 27.50 -3.34
CA ILE A 60 10.64 26.55 -3.65
C ILE A 60 10.48 25.30 -2.79
N LEU A 61 10.26 25.45 -1.48
CA LEU A 61 10.07 24.34 -0.55
C LEU A 61 8.87 23.48 -0.95
N PHE A 62 7.75 24.10 -1.33
CA PHE A 62 6.56 23.39 -1.80
C PHE A 62 6.81 22.67 -3.11
N ALA A 63 7.49 23.30 -4.07
CA ALA A 63 7.85 22.67 -5.34
C ALA A 63 8.73 21.43 -5.12
N MET A 64 9.74 21.52 -4.26
CA MET A 64 10.60 20.38 -3.89
C MET A 64 9.79 19.27 -3.23
N LEU A 65 8.86 19.61 -2.31
CA LEU A 65 7.98 18.62 -1.71
C LEU A 65 7.14 17.88 -2.75
N VAL A 66 6.62 18.59 -3.75
CA VAL A 66 5.88 17.96 -4.86
C VAL A 66 6.80 17.05 -5.68
N PHE A 67 8.02 17.49 -6.02
CA PHE A 67 8.98 16.66 -6.75
C PHE A 67 9.39 15.41 -5.98
N SER A 68 9.63 15.53 -4.69
CA SER A 68 9.95 14.39 -3.83
C SER A 68 8.79 13.38 -3.73
N ILE A 69 7.54 13.86 -3.61
CA ILE A 69 6.36 12.99 -3.64
C ILE A 69 6.26 12.28 -5.00
N LEU A 70 6.47 13.00 -6.10
CA LEU A 70 6.47 12.40 -7.45
C LEU A 70 7.59 11.36 -7.60
N GLY A 71 8.79 11.66 -7.10
CA GLY A 71 9.93 10.74 -7.09
C GLY A 71 9.64 9.48 -6.27
N TYR A 72 9.04 9.62 -5.08
CA TYR A 72 8.59 8.49 -4.28
C TYR A 72 7.51 7.67 -5.00
N CYS A 73 6.50 8.32 -5.59
CA CYS A 73 5.45 7.64 -6.36
C CYS A 73 6.07 6.84 -7.51
N LEU A 74 6.97 7.46 -8.29
CA LEU A 74 7.68 6.79 -9.38
C LEU A 74 8.50 5.60 -8.86
N PHE A 75 9.25 5.78 -7.78
CA PHE A 75 10.00 4.70 -7.13
C PHE A 75 9.06 3.56 -6.68
N TYR A 76 7.94 3.88 -6.04
CA TYR A 76 6.95 2.90 -5.60
C TYR A 76 6.40 2.09 -6.78
N PHE A 77 6.02 2.74 -7.89
CA PHE A 77 5.48 2.08 -9.08
C PHE A 77 6.50 1.21 -9.82
N LEU A 78 7.78 1.62 -9.83
CA LEU A 78 8.85 0.86 -10.47
C LEU A 78 9.35 -0.29 -9.58
N TYR A 79 9.45 -0.06 -8.28
CA TYR A 79 10.06 -0.99 -7.33
C TYR A 79 9.09 -2.05 -6.78
N ILE A 80 7.81 -1.74 -6.61
CA ILE A 80 6.83 -2.71 -6.08
C ILE A 80 6.07 -3.37 -7.25
N PRO A 81 6.24 -4.68 -7.49
CA PRO A 81 5.48 -5.41 -8.50
C PRO A 81 4.05 -5.64 -8.03
N GLN A 82 3.22 -6.16 -8.93
CA GLN A 82 1.86 -6.57 -8.57
C GLN A 82 1.92 -7.68 -7.51
N ILE A 83 1.02 -7.55 -6.51
CA ILE A 83 1.08 -8.31 -5.27
C ILE A 83 0.47 -9.71 -5.45
N ALA A 84 -0.61 -9.78 -6.22
CA ALA A 84 -1.31 -11.03 -6.46
C ALA A 84 -1.79 -11.12 -7.91
N HIS A 85 -1.60 -12.28 -8.53
CA HIS A 85 -2.15 -12.63 -9.83
C HIS A 85 -3.07 -13.82 -9.68
N SER A 86 -4.29 -13.72 -10.19
CA SER A 86 -5.26 -14.81 -10.23
C SER A 86 -5.53 -15.16 -11.69
N LEU A 87 -5.05 -16.32 -12.12
CA LEU A 87 -5.20 -16.79 -13.50
C LEU A 87 -6.22 -17.92 -13.56
N PRO A 88 -7.20 -17.88 -14.48
CA PRO A 88 -8.12 -18.99 -14.65
C PRO A 88 -7.38 -20.22 -15.19
N VAL A 89 -7.74 -21.39 -14.67
CA VAL A 89 -7.18 -22.69 -15.07
C VAL A 89 -8.28 -23.49 -15.73
N TYR A 90 -8.08 -23.82 -17.00
CA TYR A 90 -9.04 -24.60 -17.80
C TYR A 90 -8.52 -26.02 -18.03
N PHE A 91 -8.95 -26.96 -17.18
CA PHE A 91 -8.64 -28.37 -17.35
C PHE A 91 -9.31 -28.93 -18.60
N GLN A 92 -8.52 -29.65 -19.40
CA GLN A 92 -8.98 -30.32 -20.60
C GLN A 92 -9.23 -31.80 -20.31
N TYR A 93 -10.41 -32.28 -20.72
CA TYR A 93 -10.88 -33.65 -20.50
C TYR A 93 -11.00 -34.35 -21.84
N TYR A 94 -9.87 -34.74 -22.43
CA TYR A 94 -9.86 -35.49 -23.68
C TYR A 94 -10.06 -36.98 -23.42
N ASN A 95 -10.82 -37.66 -24.29
CA ASN A 95 -11.16 -39.09 -24.11
C ASN A 95 -9.94 -40.02 -24.00
N ASN A 96 -8.79 -39.62 -24.57
CA ASN A 96 -7.58 -40.43 -24.63
C ASN A 96 -6.59 -40.14 -23.49
N ILE A 97 -6.93 -39.24 -22.56
CA ILE A 97 -6.04 -38.83 -21.47
C ILE A 97 -6.62 -39.30 -20.14
N GLU A 98 -5.82 -40.04 -19.37
CA GLU A 98 -6.22 -40.53 -18.04
C GLU A 98 -6.20 -39.39 -16.98
N GLN A 99 -5.34 -38.40 -17.18
CA GLN A 99 -5.11 -37.28 -16.28
C GLN A 99 -5.48 -35.94 -16.93
N PRO A 100 -6.57 -35.28 -16.50
CA PRO A 100 -6.92 -33.96 -17.02
C PRO A 100 -5.78 -32.97 -16.87
N THR A 101 -5.47 -32.25 -17.95
CA THR A 101 -4.34 -31.30 -18.00
C THR A 101 -4.82 -29.89 -18.31
N ALA A 102 -4.22 -28.89 -17.68
CA ALA A 102 -4.42 -27.48 -17.99
C ALA A 102 -3.08 -26.81 -18.23
N GLU A 103 -3.02 -25.91 -19.22
CA GLU A 103 -1.87 -25.05 -19.44
C GLU A 103 -2.28 -23.59 -19.18
N VAL A 104 -1.45 -22.88 -18.41
CA VAL A 104 -1.61 -21.47 -18.10
C VAL A 104 -0.38 -20.74 -18.62
N ASP A 105 -0.61 -19.73 -19.46
CA ASP A 105 0.44 -18.86 -19.97
C ASP A 105 0.83 -17.81 -18.90
N LEU A 106 2.11 -17.73 -18.59
CA LEU A 106 2.72 -16.81 -17.63
C LEU A 106 3.62 -15.76 -18.32
N SER A 107 3.82 -15.88 -19.64
CA SER A 107 4.78 -15.08 -20.40
C SER A 107 4.36 -13.64 -20.64
N LEU A 108 3.05 -13.37 -20.71
CA LEU A 108 2.51 -12.06 -21.05
C LEU A 108 1.54 -11.59 -19.97
N ASN A 109 1.85 -10.44 -19.36
CA ASN A 109 0.85 -9.69 -18.62
C ASN A 109 0.32 -8.53 -19.49
N SER A 110 -0.98 -8.27 -19.44
CA SER A 110 -1.65 -7.34 -20.38
C SER A 110 -1.29 -5.86 -20.18
N TRP A 111 -0.63 -5.51 -19.07
CA TRP A 111 -0.38 -4.13 -18.63
C TRP A 111 1.09 -3.70 -18.63
N ARG A 112 2.02 -4.66 -18.54
CA ARG A 112 3.48 -4.50 -18.63
C ARG A 112 3.94 -5.57 -19.62
N GLN A 113 4.78 -5.23 -20.59
CA GLN A 113 5.34 -6.23 -21.53
C GLN A 113 6.36 -7.18 -20.88
N ASN A 114 6.15 -7.53 -19.61
CA ASN A 114 6.97 -8.42 -18.81
C ASN A 114 6.12 -9.65 -18.42
N GLY A 115 6.77 -10.72 -17.99
CA GLY A 115 6.10 -11.89 -17.44
C GLY A 115 5.21 -11.55 -16.24
N ILE A 116 4.32 -12.48 -15.89
CA ILE A 116 3.47 -12.38 -14.70
C ILE A 116 4.32 -12.46 -13.43
N LEU A 117 5.42 -13.21 -13.47
CA LEU A 117 6.38 -13.33 -12.38
C LEU A 117 7.53 -12.34 -12.57
N THR A 118 7.95 -11.72 -11.47
CA THR A 118 9.09 -10.80 -11.46
C THR A 118 10.33 -11.56 -11.00
N GLY A 119 11.42 -11.51 -11.77
CA GLY A 119 12.71 -12.10 -11.40
C GLY A 119 13.20 -11.64 -10.03
N GLY A 120 13.78 -12.56 -9.26
CA GLY A 120 14.30 -12.34 -7.91
C GLY A 120 13.23 -12.19 -6.81
N GLN A 121 11.93 -12.29 -7.15
CA GLN A 121 10.84 -12.20 -6.19
C GLN A 121 10.36 -13.60 -5.76
N TYR A 122 10.06 -13.73 -4.46
CA TYR A 122 9.47 -14.93 -3.89
C TYR A 122 7.94 -14.91 -4.01
N TYR A 123 7.35 -16.03 -4.41
CA TYR A 123 5.91 -16.21 -4.58
C TYR A 123 5.39 -17.43 -3.83
N ASN A 124 4.16 -17.34 -3.33
CA ASN A 124 3.35 -18.49 -2.99
C ASN A 124 2.43 -18.80 -4.15
N VAL A 125 2.44 -20.06 -4.56
CA VAL A 125 1.59 -20.54 -5.63
C VAL A 125 0.48 -21.35 -4.98
N LEU A 126 -0.72 -20.79 -5.00
CA LEU A 126 -1.91 -21.43 -4.45
C LEU A 126 -2.86 -21.77 -5.59
N MET A 127 -3.51 -22.90 -5.47
CA MET A 127 -4.63 -23.25 -6.33
C MET A 127 -5.94 -23.04 -5.59
N GLU A 128 -6.88 -22.38 -6.25
CA GLU A 128 -8.26 -22.25 -5.82
C GLU A 128 -9.11 -23.17 -6.70
N LEU A 129 -9.73 -24.17 -6.10
CA LEU A 129 -10.63 -25.10 -6.77
C LEU A 129 -12.07 -24.85 -6.31
N ASN A 130 -12.98 -24.63 -7.24
CA ASN A 130 -14.42 -24.63 -6.99
C ASN A 130 -14.99 -25.99 -7.38
N VAL A 131 -15.39 -26.75 -6.37
CA VAL A 131 -15.88 -28.13 -6.50
C VAL A 131 -17.36 -28.17 -6.12
N PRO A 132 -18.26 -28.73 -6.95
CA PRO A 132 -19.67 -28.90 -6.59
C PRO A 132 -19.83 -29.92 -5.45
N ASP A 133 -20.80 -29.68 -4.58
CA ASP A 133 -21.15 -30.55 -3.44
C ASP A 133 -21.93 -31.79 -3.91
N SER A 134 -21.28 -32.65 -4.69
CA SER A 134 -21.87 -33.90 -5.21
C SER A 134 -21.41 -35.13 -4.41
N LYS A 135 -22.30 -36.12 -4.25
CA LYS A 135 -21.94 -37.40 -3.60
C LYS A 135 -20.71 -38.05 -4.25
N HIS A 136 -20.66 -38.01 -5.58
CA HIS A 136 -19.52 -38.49 -6.37
C HIS A 136 -18.18 -37.89 -5.92
N ASN A 137 -18.12 -36.56 -5.77
CA ASN A 137 -16.91 -35.86 -5.32
C ASN A 137 -16.53 -36.17 -3.86
N TYR A 138 -17.50 -36.47 -3.00
CA TYR A 138 -17.23 -36.91 -1.62
C TYR A 138 -16.66 -38.34 -1.58
N ASP A 139 -17.18 -39.23 -2.43
CA ASP A 139 -16.80 -40.65 -2.47
C ASP A 139 -15.45 -40.88 -3.18
N LEU A 140 -14.98 -39.91 -3.97
CA LEU A 140 -13.71 -39.93 -4.70
C LEU A 140 -12.47 -40.00 -3.79
N GLY A 141 -12.57 -39.48 -2.56
CA GLY A 141 -11.47 -39.49 -1.60
C GLY A 141 -10.32 -38.56 -1.97
N ASN A 142 -9.09 -38.98 -1.65
CA ASN A 142 -7.89 -38.19 -1.92
C ASN A 142 -7.55 -38.20 -3.41
N PHE A 143 -7.24 -37.02 -3.95
CA PHE A 143 -6.68 -36.86 -5.29
C PHE A 143 -5.45 -35.95 -5.23
N MET A 144 -4.55 -36.11 -6.19
CA MET A 144 -3.34 -35.29 -6.28
C MET A 144 -3.51 -34.23 -7.37
N ILE A 145 -2.90 -33.07 -7.13
CA ILE A 145 -2.72 -32.03 -8.13
C ILE A 145 -1.24 -31.80 -8.31
N ASN A 146 -0.78 -31.91 -9.55
CA ASN A 146 0.60 -31.63 -9.88
C ASN A 146 0.70 -30.32 -10.64
N LEU A 147 1.73 -29.55 -10.32
CA LEU A 147 2.11 -28.31 -10.98
C LEU A 147 3.52 -28.47 -11.51
N THR A 148 3.69 -28.17 -12.80
CA THR A 148 4.99 -28.14 -13.47
C THR A 148 5.17 -26.77 -14.09
N PHE A 149 6.16 -26.01 -13.61
CA PHE A 149 6.60 -24.78 -14.24
C PHE A 149 7.57 -25.08 -15.36
N LYS A 150 7.36 -24.41 -16.50
CA LYS A 150 8.18 -24.58 -17.69
C LYS A 150 8.71 -23.25 -18.20
N ASN A 151 9.92 -23.29 -18.75
CA ASN A 151 10.53 -22.15 -19.43
C ASN A 151 10.08 -22.05 -20.89
N SER A 152 10.57 -21.05 -21.62
CA SER A 152 10.33 -20.85 -23.06
C SER A 152 10.78 -22.04 -23.93
N LEU A 153 11.81 -22.77 -23.49
CA LEU A 153 12.32 -24.00 -24.13
C LEU A 153 11.51 -25.26 -23.76
N ASN A 154 10.43 -25.09 -22.98
CA ASN A 154 9.57 -26.17 -22.49
C ASN A 154 10.27 -27.15 -21.51
N GLU A 155 11.39 -26.73 -20.94
CA GLU A 155 12.12 -27.45 -19.89
C GLU A 155 11.45 -27.20 -18.53
N THR A 156 11.53 -28.18 -17.63
CA THR A 156 10.91 -28.08 -16.31
C THR A 156 11.80 -27.29 -15.36
N VAL A 157 11.31 -26.16 -14.88
CA VAL A 157 12.01 -25.28 -13.91
C VAL A 157 11.70 -25.71 -12.48
N ALA A 158 10.42 -25.98 -12.20
CA ALA A 158 9.98 -26.44 -10.90
C ALA A 158 8.81 -27.42 -11.02
N TYR A 159 8.69 -28.28 -10.02
CA TYR A 159 7.65 -29.28 -9.93
C TYR A 159 7.11 -29.37 -8.51
N SER A 160 5.80 -29.53 -8.37
CA SER A 160 5.14 -29.82 -7.10
C SER A 160 3.97 -30.76 -7.29
N SER A 161 3.71 -31.60 -6.29
CA SER A 161 2.57 -32.51 -6.24
C SER A 161 1.99 -32.49 -4.84
N ARG A 162 0.69 -32.16 -4.73
CA ARG A 162 0.02 -31.99 -3.44
C ARG A 162 -1.29 -32.80 -3.37
N PRO A 163 -1.52 -33.54 -2.27
CA PRO A 163 -2.80 -34.21 -2.04
C PRO A 163 -3.86 -33.19 -1.66
N CYS A 164 -5.08 -33.46 -2.13
CA CYS A 164 -6.27 -32.70 -1.83
C CYS A 164 -7.44 -33.66 -1.63
N ILE A 165 -8.40 -33.26 -0.80
CA ILE A 165 -9.65 -33.97 -0.58
C ILE A 165 -10.79 -32.97 -0.49
N VAL A 166 -11.95 -33.36 -1.00
CA VAL A 166 -13.19 -32.60 -0.86
C VAL A 166 -13.57 -32.56 0.62
N LYS A 167 -13.83 -31.38 1.18
CA LYS A 167 -14.06 -31.23 2.62
C LYS A 167 -15.35 -31.95 3.01
N TYR A 168 -15.23 -33.04 3.76
CA TYR A 168 -16.36 -33.82 4.21
C TYR A 168 -17.35 -32.97 5.02
N LYS A 169 -18.64 -33.15 4.74
CA LYS A 169 -19.76 -32.61 5.52
C LYS A 169 -20.63 -33.76 6.00
N SER A 170 -21.00 -33.74 7.28
CA SER A 170 -21.89 -34.77 7.86
C SER A 170 -23.30 -34.68 7.28
N PHE A 171 -24.08 -35.76 7.37
CA PHE A 171 -25.47 -35.77 6.91
C PHE A 171 -26.30 -34.64 7.54
N ILE A 172 -26.18 -34.45 8.86
CA ILE A 172 -26.91 -33.40 9.58
C ILE A 172 -26.49 -32.01 9.06
N GLN A 173 -25.18 -31.79 8.90
CA GLN A 173 -24.66 -30.52 8.39
C GLN A 173 -25.15 -30.23 6.97
N LYS A 174 -25.15 -31.23 6.07
CA LYS A 174 -25.69 -31.09 4.71
C LYS A 174 -27.16 -30.68 4.72
N ASN A 175 -28.00 -31.36 5.52
CA ASN A 175 -29.43 -31.03 5.58
C ASN A 175 -29.68 -29.63 6.15
N VAL A 176 -28.99 -29.26 7.24
CA VAL A 176 -29.10 -27.91 7.82
C VAL A 176 -28.64 -26.86 6.81
N GLU A 177 -27.51 -27.08 6.13
CA GLU A 177 -27.00 -26.17 5.11
C GLU A 177 -27.95 -26.04 3.92
N SER A 178 -28.53 -27.14 3.43
CA SER A 178 -29.52 -27.12 2.35
C SER A 178 -30.81 -26.38 2.75
N ILE A 179 -31.27 -26.53 4.00
CA ILE A 179 -32.44 -25.78 4.51
C ILE A 179 -32.10 -24.27 4.58
N VAL A 180 -30.95 -23.91 5.17
CA VAL A 180 -30.54 -22.51 5.32
C VAL A 180 -30.27 -21.86 3.97
N LYS A 181 -29.65 -22.58 3.03
CA LYS A 181 -29.34 -22.10 1.69
C LYS A 181 -30.49 -22.24 0.69
N SER A 182 -31.61 -22.86 1.06
CA SER A 182 -32.75 -23.08 0.15
C SER A 182 -33.28 -21.77 -0.46
N VAL A 183 -33.52 -20.76 0.39
CA VAL A 183 -34.02 -19.45 -0.08
C VAL A 183 -32.97 -18.72 -0.91
N PRO A 184 -31.71 -18.54 -0.46
CA PRO A 184 -30.67 -17.91 -1.29
C PRO A 184 -30.37 -18.64 -2.61
N ASN A 185 -30.40 -19.98 -2.62
CA ASN A 185 -30.17 -20.77 -3.83
C ASN A 185 -31.30 -20.59 -4.86
N PHE A 186 -32.56 -20.46 -4.41
CA PHE A 186 -33.70 -20.19 -5.29
C PHE A 186 -33.55 -18.86 -6.04
N PHE A 187 -32.93 -17.86 -5.40
CA PHE A 187 -32.61 -16.57 -6.00
C PHE A 187 -31.24 -16.54 -6.70
N GLU A 188 -30.57 -17.69 -6.87
CA GLU A 188 -29.22 -17.80 -7.46
C GLU A 188 -28.14 -16.95 -6.76
N VAL A 189 -28.38 -16.53 -5.51
CA VAL A 189 -27.44 -15.73 -4.72
C VAL A 189 -26.28 -16.60 -4.23
N THR A 190 -26.55 -17.88 -4.00
CA THR A 190 -25.55 -18.86 -3.57
C THR A 190 -25.60 -20.10 -4.43
N GLN A 191 -24.50 -20.86 -4.44
CA GLN A 191 -24.37 -22.12 -5.17
C GLN A 191 -23.97 -23.24 -4.21
N GLU A 192 -24.37 -24.48 -4.54
CA GLU A 192 -23.99 -25.70 -3.81
C GLU A 192 -22.60 -26.17 -4.23
N SER A 193 -21.60 -25.34 -3.93
CA SER A 193 -20.20 -25.60 -4.20
C SER A 193 -19.33 -25.20 -3.02
N GLN A 194 -18.12 -25.76 -2.99
CA GLN A 194 -17.10 -25.44 -2.02
C GLN A 194 -15.82 -24.99 -2.70
N THR A 195 -15.16 -24.00 -2.10
CA THR A 195 -13.85 -23.52 -2.54
C THR A 195 -12.76 -24.14 -1.68
N ILE A 196 -11.78 -24.78 -2.33
CA ILE A 196 -10.62 -25.39 -1.71
C ILE A 196 -9.39 -24.59 -2.12
N PHE A 197 -8.64 -24.11 -1.12
CA PHE A 197 -7.35 -23.46 -1.31
C PHE A 197 -6.24 -24.46 -1.02
N LEU A 198 -5.43 -24.76 -2.03
CA LEU A 198 -4.34 -25.73 -1.96
C LEU A 198 -3.00 -25.03 -2.23
N PRO A 199 -2.10 -24.91 -1.24
CA PRO A 199 -0.76 -24.38 -1.49
C PRO A 199 0.05 -25.40 -2.29
N LEU A 200 0.38 -25.07 -3.55
CA LEU A 200 1.16 -25.91 -4.44
C LEU A 200 2.65 -25.75 -4.16
N ILE A 201 3.16 -24.51 -4.22
CA ILE A 201 4.57 -24.19 -3.94
C ILE A 201 4.62 -23.03 -2.96
N GLU A 202 5.44 -23.21 -1.92
CA GLU A 202 5.69 -22.19 -0.91
C GLU A 202 7.04 -21.53 -1.19
N SER A 203 7.09 -20.19 -1.23
CA SER A 203 8.35 -19.44 -1.43
C SER A 203 9.10 -19.80 -2.72
N TYR A 204 8.38 -19.97 -3.83
CA TYR A 204 8.98 -20.10 -5.15
C TYR A 204 9.76 -18.83 -5.51
N MET A 205 11.05 -18.94 -5.80
CA MET A 205 11.87 -17.82 -6.28
C MET A 205 11.92 -17.87 -7.81
N GLU A 206 11.44 -16.80 -8.46
CA GLU A 206 11.56 -16.69 -9.91
C GLU A 206 12.98 -16.29 -10.29
N ASP A 207 13.60 -17.06 -11.19
CA ASP A 207 14.92 -16.74 -11.75
C ASP A 207 14.78 -15.73 -12.90
N GLU A 208 15.71 -14.79 -12.98
CA GLU A 208 15.75 -13.80 -14.07
C GLU A 208 16.35 -14.40 -15.35
N GLU A 209 17.28 -15.35 -15.23
CA GLU A 209 17.92 -16.01 -16.38
C GLU A 209 17.01 -17.08 -17.00
N VAL A 210 16.32 -17.87 -16.16
CA VAL A 210 15.42 -18.95 -16.58
C VAL A 210 13.98 -18.60 -16.20
N SER A 211 13.41 -17.64 -16.93
CA SER A 211 12.04 -17.20 -16.69
C SER A 211 10.99 -18.30 -16.96
N THR A 212 10.02 -18.39 -16.04
CA THR A 212 8.87 -19.27 -16.14
C THR A 212 7.85 -18.68 -17.10
N THR A 213 7.60 -19.37 -18.20
CA THR A 213 6.64 -18.91 -19.21
C THR A 213 5.32 -19.65 -19.15
N LYS A 214 5.28 -20.87 -18.60
CA LYS A 214 4.08 -21.70 -18.56
C LYS A 214 3.95 -22.45 -17.25
N ALA A 215 2.71 -22.60 -16.80
CA ALA A 215 2.35 -23.54 -15.74
C ALA A 215 1.47 -24.64 -16.32
N VAL A 216 1.93 -25.89 -16.21
CA VAL A 216 1.16 -27.08 -16.60
C VAL A 216 0.64 -27.73 -15.34
N LEU A 217 -0.67 -27.88 -15.24
CA LEU A 217 -1.34 -28.49 -14.11
C LEU A 217 -1.99 -29.78 -14.53
N THR A 218 -1.84 -30.83 -13.72
CA THR A 218 -2.42 -32.14 -13.99
C THR A 218 -3.16 -32.67 -12.77
N LEU A 219 -4.35 -33.21 -12.99
CA LEU A 219 -5.12 -33.91 -11.97
C LEU A 219 -4.81 -35.39 -12.03
N SER A 220 -4.68 -36.05 -10.88
CA SER A 220 -4.42 -37.50 -10.85
C SER A 220 -5.61 -38.35 -11.33
N THR A 221 -6.82 -37.79 -11.34
CA THR A 221 -8.05 -38.48 -11.75
C THR A 221 -8.94 -37.57 -12.58
N LYS A 222 -9.59 -38.17 -13.58
CA LYS A 222 -10.64 -37.54 -14.40
C LYS A 222 -12.03 -37.57 -13.75
N GLU A 223 -12.19 -38.29 -12.65
CA GLU A 223 -13.48 -38.46 -11.99
C GLU A 223 -13.85 -37.25 -11.13
N LEU A 224 -12.91 -36.34 -10.84
CA LEU A 224 -13.20 -35.15 -10.06
C LEU A 224 -14.07 -34.18 -10.89
N HIS A 225 -15.28 -33.90 -10.43
CA HIS A 225 -16.10 -32.85 -11.03
C HIS A 225 -15.68 -31.50 -10.47
N LEU A 226 -15.45 -30.54 -11.34
CA LEU A 226 -14.95 -29.20 -11.01
C LEU A 226 -15.74 -28.14 -11.79
N ASN A 227 -16.12 -27.05 -11.11
CA ASN A 227 -16.81 -25.93 -11.75
C ASN A 227 -15.80 -24.92 -12.33
N SER A 228 -14.78 -24.57 -11.55
CA SER A 228 -13.72 -23.66 -11.97
C SER A 228 -12.46 -23.87 -11.15
N ALA A 229 -11.30 -23.54 -11.72
CA ALA A 229 -10.04 -23.51 -11.03
C ALA A 229 -9.32 -22.20 -11.33
N LYS A 230 -8.54 -21.73 -10.36
CA LYS A 230 -7.66 -20.57 -10.52
C LYS A 230 -6.30 -20.88 -9.91
N LEU A 231 -5.27 -20.31 -10.52
CA LEU A 231 -3.91 -20.31 -10.03
C LEU A 231 -3.59 -18.92 -9.51
N ASN A 232 -3.38 -18.84 -8.20
CA ASN A 232 -3.11 -17.62 -7.47
C ASN A 232 -1.61 -17.55 -7.14
N PHE A 233 -0.96 -16.47 -7.56
CA PHE A 233 0.42 -16.17 -7.21
C PHE A 233 0.41 -15.02 -6.20
N GLU A 234 0.87 -15.25 -4.98
CA GLU A 234 0.97 -14.23 -3.93
C GLU A 234 2.44 -13.86 -3.70
N ALA A 235 2.80 -12.61 -3.95
CA ALA A 235 4.17 -12.15 -3.75
C ALA A 235 4.51 -12.06 -2.25
N ARG A 236 5.58 -12.76 -1.83
CA ARG A 236 6.16 -12.62 -0.49
C ARG A 236 7.22 -11.54 -0.46
N PHE A 237 6.86 -10.33 -0.06
CA PHE A 237 7.81 -9.24 0.04
C PHE A 237 8.78 -9.44 1.21
N HIS A 238 10.06 -9.18 0.96
CA HIS A 238 11.13 -9.16 1.95
C HIS A 238 11.88 -7.82 1.89
N GLY A 239 12.59 -7.45 2.95
CA GLY A 239 13.41 -6.23 3.00
C GLY A 239 12.59 -4.94 2.89
N LEU A 240 13.09 -3.97 2.11
CA LEU A 240 12.45 -2.65 1.94
C LEU A 240 11.01 -2.77 1.44
N ARG A 241 10.76 -3.68 0.48
CA ARG A 241 9.43 -3.90 -0.10
C ARG A 241 8.40 -4.36 0.94
N TYR A 242 8.82 -5.16 1.93
CA TYR A 242 7.97 -5.59 3.05
C TYR A 242 7.51 -4.40 3.89
N TYR A 243 8.46 -3.52 4.26
CA TYR A 243 8.15 -2.32 5.05
C TYR A 243 7.26 -1.36 4.27
N MET A 244 7.54 -1.15 2.98
CA MET A 244 6.72 -0.28 2.13
C MET A 244 5.27 -0.78 2.01
N TYR A 245 5.06 -2.10 2.03
CA TYR A 245 3.73 -2.68 1.92
C TYR A 245 2.95 -2.65 3.24
N HIS A 246 3.57 -3.08 4.34
CA HIS A 246 2.89 -3.19 5.64
C HIS A 246 2.83 -1.85 6.39
N TRP A 247 3.83 -0.97 6.23
CA TRP A 247 4.02 0.28 6.97
C TRP A 247 4.02 1.50 6.04
N LYS A 248 3.07 1.54 5.11
CA LYS A 248 2.99 2.51 3.99
C LYS A 248 3.29 3.95 4.39
N LEU A 249 2.67 4.44 5.47
CA LEU A 249 2.80 5.84 5.90
C LEU A 249 4.20 6.14 6.46
N LEU A 250 4.72 5.27 7.33
CA LEU A 250 6.02 5.49 7.97
C LEU A 250 7.13 5.46 6.92
N THR A 251 7.11 4.46 6.04
CA THR A 251 8.10 4.35 4.97
C THR A 251 7.97 5.47 3.94
N ALA A 252 6.75 5.92 3.62
CA ALA A 252 6.55 7.03 2.70
C ALA A 252 7.18 8.32 3.27
N VAL A 253 6.88 8.67 4.52
CA VAL A 253 7.45 9.86 5.16
C VAL A 253 8.98 9.78 5.20
N LEU A 254 9.54 8.62 5.54
CA LEU A 254 10.99 8.43 5.58
C LEU A 254 11.64 8.56 4.20
N LEU A 255 11.09 7.91 3.17
CA LEU A 255 11.64 7.97 1.81
C LEU A 255 11.46 9.34 1.16
N ILE A 256 10.31 9.99 1.33
CA ILE A 256 10.06 11.37 0.89
C ILE A 256 11.06 12.32 1.56
N SER A 257 11.37 12.13 2.85
CA SER A 257 12.39 12.94 3.54
C SER A 257 13.78 12.74 2.95
N ILE A 258 14.15 11.49 2.59
CA ILE A 258 15.43 11.19 1.93
C ILE A 258 15.50 11.81 0.54
N PHE A 259 14.43 11.70 -0.27
CA PHE A 259 14.37 12.35 -1.58
C PHE A 259 14.49 13.87 -1.46
N MET A 260 13.75 14.49 -0.53
CA MET A 260 13.86 15.92 -0.22
C MET A 260 15.29 16.33 0.15
N PHE A 261 15.95 15.55 1.00
CA PHE A 261 17.33 15.83 1.40
C PHE A 261 18.28 15.85 0.19
N TRP A 262 18.17 14.86 -0.69
CA TRP A 262 19.00 14.80 -1.90
C TRP A 262 18.68 15.91 -2.88
N GLU A 263 17.41 16.28 -3.06
CA GLU A 263 17.04 17.43 -3.87
C GLU A 263 17.69 18.72 -3.35
N ILE A 264 17.68 18.97 -2.03
CA ILE A 264 18.33 20.13 -1.42
C ILE A 264 19.83 20.13 -1.69
N VAL A 265 20.51 18.98 -1.53
CA VAL A 265 21.94 18.85 -1.81
C VAL A 265 22.25 19.15 -3.28
N VAL A 266 21.47 18.59 -4.21
CA VAL A 266 21.65 18.82 -5.66
C VAL A 266 21.41 20.28 -6.02
N THR A 267 20.31 20.88 -5.55
CA THR A 267 20.01 22.30 -5.77
C THR A 267 21.12 23.21 -5.22
N PHE A 268 21.65 22.90 -4.03
CA PHE A 268 22.74 23.65 -3.43
C PHE A 268 24.04 23.55 -4.25
N LEU A 269 24.40 22.35 -4.73
CA LEU A 269 25.58 22.14 -5.57
C LEU A 269 25.44 22.81 -6.95
N LEU A 270 24.25 22.76 -7.54
CA LEU A 270 23.94 23.44 -8.80
C LEU A 270 24.07 24.95 -8.64
N TRP A 271 23.48 25.51 -7.58
CA TRP A 271 23.60 26.94 -7.27
C TRP A 271 25.07 27.37 -7.09
N ARG A 272 25.85 26.60 -6.34
CA ARG A 272 27.28 26.86 -6.14
C ARG A 272 28.06 26.81 -7.46
N SER A 273 27.71 25.89 -8.37
CA SER A 273 28.36 25.75 -9.67
C SER A 273 28.03 26.91 -10.60
N VAL A 274 26.77 27.34 -10.64
CA VAL A 274 26.33 28.53 -11.39
C VAL A 274 27.06 29.79 -10.91
N LEU A 275 27.20 29.97 -9.60
CA LEU A 275 27.94 31.11 -9.05
C LEU A 275 29.42 31.12 -9.47
N ARG A 276 30.06 29.94 -9.53
CA ARG A 276 31.44 29.83 -10.04
C ARG A 276 31.52 30.24 -11.50
N LEU A 277 30.62 29.72 -12.35
CA LEU A 277 30.61 30.04 -13.78
C LEU A 277 30.37 31.53 -14.05
N ILE A 278 29.45 32.17 -13.31
CA ILE A 278 29.22 33.61 -13.43
C ILE A 278 30.46 34.38 -13.00
N LYS A 279 31.11 33.97 -11.90
CA LYS A 279 32.35 34.61 -11.46
C LYS A 279 33.46 34.49 -12.51
N ASP A 280 33.66 33.29 -13.05
CA ASP A 280 34.67 33.02 -14.08
C ASP A 280 34.37 33.81 -15.37
N ALA A 281 33.10 33.97 -15.75
CA ALA A 281 32.71 34.79 -16.90
C ALA A 281 32.99 36.28 -16.68
N VAL A 282 32.69 36.80 -15.49
CA VAL A 282 32.95 38.21 -15.13
C VAL A 282 34.45 38.50 -15.02
N GLU A 283 35.24 37.53 -14.57
CA GLU A 283 36.71 37.65 -14.46
C GLU A 283 37.41 37.55 -15.83
N LYS A 284 36.77 36.91 -16.81
CA LYS A 284 37.27 36.82 -18.20
C LYS A 284 37.00 38.06 -19.05
N ASP A 285 36.00 38.87 -18.68
CA ASP A 285 35.65 40.14 -19.35
C ASP A 285 36.41 41.36 -18.78
N LYS A 286 37.24 41.18 -17.73
CA LYS A 286 38.14 42.20 -17.18
C LYS A 286 39.57 42.03 -17.69
#